data_AF-A0A2E4EBL2-F1
#
_entry.id   AF-A0A2E4EBL2-F1
#
_cell.length_a   1.000
_cell.length_b   1.000
_cell.length_c   1.000
_cell.angle_alpha   90.00
_cell.angle_beta   90.00
_cell.angle_gamma   90.00
#
_symmetry.space_group_name_H-M   'P 1'
#
loop_
_entity.id
_entity.type
_entity.pdbx_description
1 polymer ?
#
loop_
_entity_poly.entity_id
_entity_poly.type
_entity_poly.pdbx_seq_one_letter_code
_entity_poly.pdbx_strand_id
1 'polypeptide(L)'
;MPKTNVPDTLYAVTDHHVILNLTVKDVTPRGEFIQAKTELAPGSDTDYGQGHHESYFKTLYFNLDGTLHMKHSTVFTEFDAAKQYAIKNAQDEIEREESRIARLKSKLALLEAS
;
A
#
# COMPACT_ATOMS: atom_id res chain seq x y z
N MET A 1 -20.18 5.16 -23.65
CA MET A 1 -19.43 4.15 -22.88
C MET A 1 -20.06 4.07 -21.50
N PRO A 2 -20.26 2.88 -20.89
CA PRO A 2 -20.73 2.81 -19.52
C PRO A 2 -19.73 3.55 -18.62
N LYS A 3 -20.23 4.36 -17.68
CA LYS A 3 -19.38 5.02 -16.69
C LYS A 3 -18.69 3.91 -15.88
N THR A 4 -17.37 3.84 -15.96
CA THR A 4 -16.58 3.02 -15.05
C THR A 4 -16.64 3.68 -13.67
N ASN A 5 -17.13 2.97 -12.66
CA ASN A 5 -17.20 3.44 -11.26
C ASN A 5 -15.81 3.46 -10.58
N VAL A 6 -14.74 3.70 -11.34
CA VAL A 6 -13.38 3.77 -10.80
C VAL A 6 -13.17 5.16 -10.19
N PRO A 7 -12.77 5.27 -8.92
CA PRO A 7 -12.50 6.56 -8.28
C PRO A 7 -11.32 7.30 -8.91
N ASP A 8 -11.38 8.62 -8.93
CA ASP A 8 -10.28 9.46 -9.46
C ASP A 8 -9.06 9.48 -8.54
N THR A 9 -9.27 9.26 -7.23
CA THR A 9 -8.23 9.26 -6.21
C THR A 9 -8.19 7.93 -5.49
N LEU A 10 -6.98 7.42 -5.26
CA LEU A 10 -6.71 6.20 -4.52
C LEU A 10 -5.56 6.42 -3.54
N TYR A 11 -5.47 5.55 -2.54
CA TYR A 11 -4.46 5.63 -1.48
C TYR A 11 -3.75 4.29 -1.39
N ALA A 12 -2.45 4.26 -1.71
CA ALA A 12 -1.64 3.04 -1.64
C ALA A 12 -0.73 3.06 -0.42
N VAL A 13 -0.73 1.97 0.35
CA VAL A 13 0.18 1.80 1.48
C VAL A 13 1.38 0.97 1.03
N THR A 14 2.57 1.52 1.22
CA THR A 14 3.85 0.83 0.95
C THR A 14 4.19 -0.16 2.06
N ASP A 15 5.22 -0.98 1.84
CA ASP A 15 5.80 -1.89 2.82
C ASP A 15 6.42 -1.17 4.03
N HIS A 16 6.88 0.07 3.86
CA HIS A 16 7.30 0.95 4.97
C HIS A 16 6.14 1.75 5.61
N HIS A 17 4.88 1.34 5.40
CA HIS A 17 3.68 1.97 5.96
C HIS A 17 3.44 3.43 5.56
N VAL A 18 4.13 3.90 4.52
CA VAL A 18 3.91 5.23 3.93
C VAL A 18 2.68 5.18 3.02
N ILE A 19 1.78 6.15 3.16
CA ILE A 19 0.61 6.32 2.30
C ILE A 19 0.99 7.20 1.12
N LEU A 20 0.83 6.68 -0.10
CA LEU A 20 0.98 7.40 -1.35
C LEU A 20 -0.39 7.76 -1.89
N ASN A 21 -0.59 9.05 -2.19
CA ASN A 21 -1.78 9.52 -2.87
C ASN A 21 -1.63 9.30 -4.37
N LEU A 22 -2.60 8.63 -4.99
CA LEU A 22 -2.60 8.28 -6.40
C LEU A 22 -3.75 8.99 -7.11
N THR A 23 -3.47 9.58 -8.27
CA THR A 23 -4.48 10.07 -9.20
C THR A 23 -4.66 9.10 -10.35
N VAL A 24 -5.88 8.67 -10.62
CA VAL A 24 -6.21 7.85 -11.80
C VAL A 24 -6.25 8.74 -13.04
N LYS A 25 -5.51 8.36 -14.08
CA LYS A 25 -5.37 9.15 -15.32
C LYS A 25 -6.07 8.52 -16.52
N ASP A 26 -6.08 7.20 -16.57
CA ASP A 26 -6.57 6.46 -17.73
C ASP A 26 -7.23 5.18 -17.23
N VAL A 27 -8.40 4.87 -17.77
CA VAL A 27 -9.22 3.72 -17.40
C VAL A 27 -9.62 2.98 -18.68
N THR A 28 -9.11 1.77 -18.83
CA THR A 28 -9.33 0.94 -20.03
C THR A 28 -9.94 -0.41 -19.65
N PRO A 29 -11.14 -0.76 -20.15
CA PRO A 29 -11.69 -2.10 -20.02
C PRO A 29 -10.78 -3.16 -20.68
N ARG A 30 -10.52 -4.26 -19.98
CA ARG A 30 -9.65 -5.37 -20.38
C ARG A 30 -10.33 -6.71 -20.07
N GLY A 31 -11.25 -7.12 -20.93
CA GLY A 31 -11.99 -8.38 -20.78
C GLY A 31 -12.79 -8.38 -19.48
N GLU A 32 -12.36 -9.17 -18.50
CA GLU A 32 -13.01 -9.35 -17.19
C GLU A 32 -12.60 -8.32 -16.13
N PHE A 33 -11.71 -7.38 -16.48
CA PHE A 33 -11.20 -6.37 -15.55
C PHE A 33 -11.22 -4.98 -16.17
N ILE A 34 -11.06 -3.97 -15.32
CA ILE A 34 -10.81 -2.60 -15.71
C ILE A 34 -9.37 -2.27 -15.29
N GLN A 35 -8.53 -1.88 -16.25
CA GLN A 35 -7.17 -1.43 -15.98
C GLN A 35 -7.16 0.07 -15.76
N ALA A 36 -6.57 0.52 -14.66
CA ALA A 36 -6.39 1.93 -14.34
C ALA A 36 -4.89 2.28 -14.31
N LYS A 37 -4.48 3.32 -15.03
CA LYS A 37 -3.14 3.91 -14.87
C LYS A 37 -3.20 5.04 -13.87
N THR A 38 -2.20 5.10 -13.00
CA THR A 38 -2.12 6.11 -11.95
C THR A 38 -0.85 6.94 -12.05
N GLU A 39 -0.88 8.10 -11.43
CA GLU A 39 0.28 8.95 -11.14
C GLU A 39 0.29 9.31 -9.66
N LEU A 40 1.46 9.67 -9.13
CA LEU A 40 1.56 10.24 -7.79
C LEU A 40 0.91 11.62 -7.77
N ALA A 41 0.07 11.86 -6.78
CA ALA A 41 -0.45 13.19 -6.51
C ALA A 41 0.68 14.08 -5.94
N PRO A 42 0.58 15.42 -6.12
CA PRO A 42 1.55 16.35 -5.54
C PRO A 42 1.76 16.12 -4.04
N GLY A 43 3.01 16.08 -3.60
CA GLY A 43 3.38 15.85 -2.20
C GLY A 43 3.59 14.38 -1.82
N SER A 44 3.28 13.43 -2.71
CA SER A 44 3.67 12.01 -2.59
C SER A 44 4.87 11.64 -3.49
N ASP A 45 5.38 12.60 -4.25
CA ASP A 45 6.41 12.52 -5.29
C ASP A 45 7.85 12.53 -4.76
N THR A 46 8.08 11.88 -3.61
CA THR A 46 9.43 11.63 -3.08
C THR A 46 10.16 10.57 -3.92
N ASP A 47 11.51 10.54 -3.90
CA ASP A 47 12.29 9.50 -4.59
C ASP A 47 11.84 8.07 -4.20
N TYR A 48 11.56 7.88 -2.91
CA TYR A 48 11.01 6.63 -2.39
C TYR A 48 9.61 6.31 -2.95
N GLY A 49 8.72 7.31 -2.96
CA GLY A 49 7.37 7.19 -3.50
C GLY A 49 7.37 6.89 -5.00
N GLN A 50 8.26 7.52 -5.77
CA GLN A 50 8.42 7.30 -7.21
C GLN A 50 8.84 5.85 -7.49
N GLY A 51 9.88 5.35 -6.83
CA GLY A 51 10.35 3.97 -7.04
C GLY A 51 9.27 2.92 -6.75
N HIS A 52 8.50 3.13 -5.67
CA HIS A 52 7.37 2.24 -5.32
C HIS A 52 6.21 2.36 -6.30
N HIS A 53 5.87 3.58 -6.71
CA HIS A 53 4.82 3.82 -7.68
C HIS A 53 5.12 3.11 -8.99
N GLU A 54 6.32 3.30 -9.54
CA GLU A 54 6.73 2.69 -10.80
C GLU A 54 6.70 1.17 -10.74
N SER A 55 7.10 0.59 -9.61
CA SER A 55 7.19 -0.85 -9.42
C SER A 55 5.83 -1.53 -9.19
N TYR A 56 4.93 -0.88 -8.45
CA TYR A 56 3.74 -1.55 -7.89
C TYR A 56 2.40 -0.88 -8.18
N PHE A 57 2.38 0.45 -8.32
CA PHE A 57 1.11 1.20 -8.30
C PHE A 57 0.79 1.94 -9.60
N LYS A 58 1.73 2.02 -10.54
CA LYS A 58 1.57 2.65 -11.86
C LYS A 58 0.40 2.09 -12.65
N THR A 59 0.13 0.78 -12.51
CA THR A 59 -1.01 0.11 -13.12
C THR A 59 -1.75 -0.69 -12.07
N LEU A 60 -3.04 -0.39 -11.92
CA LEU A 60 -3.96 -1.07 -11.03
C LEU A 60 -5.06 -1.77 -11.82
N TYR A 61 -5.64 -2.80 -11.23
CA TYR A 61 -6.77 -3.52 -11.77
C TYR A 61 -7.98 -3.39 -10.85
N PHE A 62 -9.14 -3.23 -11.46
CA PHE A 62 -10.46 -3.19 -10.85
C PHE A 62 -11.31 -4.30 -11.45
N ASN A 63 -12.26 -4.81 -10.67
CA ASN A 63 -13.30 -5.69 -11.16
C ASN A 63 -14.31 -4.89 -12.03
N LEU A 64 -15.16 -5.57 -12.80
CA LEU A 64 -16.15 -4.91 -13.66
C LEU A 64 -17.18 -4.07 -12.89
N ASP A 65 -17.37 -4.34 -11.60
CA ASP A 65 -18.23 -3.57 -10.71
C ASP A 65 -17.58 -2.27 -10.18
N GLY A 66 -16.30 -2.04 -10.50
CA GLY A 66 -15.54 -0.87 -10.05
C GLY A 66 -14.84 -1.05 -8.70
N THR A 67 -14.88 -2.24 -8.09
CA THR A 67 -14.12 -2.55 -6.87
C THR A 67 -12.66 -2.87 -7.19
N LEU A 68 -11.74 -2.56 -6.27
CA LEU A 68 -10.32 -2.88 -6.42
C LEU A 68 -10.10 -4.39 -6.51
N HIS A 69 -9.30 -4.83 -7.48
CA HIS A 69 -8.98 -6.24 -7.64
C HIS A 69 -8.14 -6.75 -6.45
N MET A 70 -8.36 -8.00 -6.03
CA MET A 70 -7.72 -8.61 -4.86
C MET A 70 -6.18 -8.57 -4.84
N LYS A 71 -5.55 -8.39 -6.01
CA LYS A 71 -4.09 -8.24 -6.15
C LYS A 71 -3.54 -6.94 -5.56
N HIS A 72 -4.40 -5.96 -5.32
CA HIS A 72 -4.04 -4.64 -4.81
C HIS A 72 -4.58 -4.44 -3.39
N SER A 73 -4.32 -5.41 -2.51
CA SER A 73 -4.82 -5.42 -1.11
C SER A 73 -4.30 -4.26 -0.25
N THR A 74 -3.29 -3.52 -0.71
CA THR A 74 -2.73 -2.35 -0.03
C THR A 74 -3.19 -1.02 -0.65
N VAL A 75 -4.13 -1.06 -1.59
CA VAL A 75 -4.70 0.13 -2.22
C VAL A 75 -6.14 0.29 -1.76
N PHE A 76 -6.53 1.53 -1.45
CA PHE A 76 -7.80 1.88 -0.85
C PHE A 76 -8.44 3.04 -1.60
N THR A 77 -9.78 3.05 -1.63
CA THR A 77 -10.56 4.18 -2.18
C THR A 77 -10.76 5.29 -1.13
N GLU A 78 -10.66 4.94 0.15
CA GLU A 78 -10.85 5.86 1.28
C GLU A 78 -9.53 6.05 2.05
N PHE A 79 -9.21 7.31 2.35
CA PHE A 79 -7.97 7.65 3.07
C PHE A 79 -7.94 7.05 4.48
N ASP A 80 -9.07 7.11 5.19
CA ASP A 80 -9.15 6.57 6.56
C ASP A 80 -8.90 5.07 6.59
N ALA A 81 -9.33 4.32 5.57
CA ALA A 81 -9.04 2.89 5.46
C ALA A 81 -7.54 2.63 5.26
N ALA A 82 -6.88 3.38 4.37
CA ALA A 82 -5.43 3.31 4.17
C ALA A 82 -4.66 3.66 5.46
N LYS A 83 -5.12 4.69 6.18
CA LYS A 83 -4.54 5.12 7.45
C LYS A 83 -4.66 4.05 8.53
N GLN A 84 -5.84 3.45 8.70
CA GLN A 84 -6.02 2.37 9.67
C GLN A 84 -5.16 1.15 9.33
N TYR A 85 -5.04 0.82 8.04
CA TYR A 85 -4.17 -0.25 7.59
C TYR A 85 -2.69 0.03 7.88
N ALA A 86 -2.21 1.23 7.59
CA ALA A 86 -0.83 1.65 7.87
C ALA A 86 -0.53 1.67 9.39
N ILE A 87 -1.46 2.18 10.22
CA ILE A 87 -1.33 2.16 11.68
C ILE A 87 -1.21 0.73 12.19
N LYS A 88 -2.12 -0.15 11.76
CA LYS A 88 -2.11 -1.55 12.19
C LYS A 88 -0.79 -2.24 11.82
N ASN A 89 -0.34 -2.09 10.57
CA ASN A 89 0.90 -2.72 10.15
C ASN A 89 2.13 -2.17 10.89
N ALA A 90 2.14 -0.87 11.21
CA ALA A 90 3.20 -0.28 12.03
C ALA A 90 3.17 -0.83 13.46
N GLN A 91 1.99 -1.03 14.06
CA GLN A 91 1.85 -1.67 15.37
C GLN A 91 2.35 -3.12 15.35
N ASP A 92 1.93 -3.90 14.33
CA ASP A 92 2.38 -5.29 14.15
C ASP A 92 3.92 -5.36 13.97
N GLU A 93 4.53 -4.38 13.30
CA GLU A 93 5.99 -4.31 13.16
C GLU A 93 6.70 -3.98 14.48
N ILE A 94 6.17 -3.02 15.25
CA ILE A 94 6.69 -2.69 16.58
C ILE A 94 6.69 -3.94 17.46
N GLU A 95 5.57 -4.67 17.53
CA GLU A 95 5.46 -5.88 18.36
C GLU A 95 6.47 -6.97 17.94
N ARG A 96 6.71 -7.14 16.63
CA ARG A 96 7.71 -8.08 16.11
C ARG A 96 9.14 -7.68 16.51
N GLU A 97 9.47 -6.40 16.40
CA GLU A 97 10.80 -5.90 16.73
C GLU A 97 11.04 -5.91 18.25
N GLU A 98 10.04 -5.59 19.07
CA GLU A 98 10.11 -5.75 20.53
C GLU A 98 10.37 -7.20 20.93
N SER A 99 9.66 -8.15 20.30
CA SER A 99 9.89 -9.58 20.49
C SER A 99 11.31 -10.01 20.11
N ARG A 100 11.84 -9.46 19.01
CA ARG A 100 13.22 -9.70 18.56
C ARG A 100 14.24 -9.13 19.56
N ILE A 101 14.02 -7.92 20.06
CA ILE A 101 14.86 -7.28 21.09
C ILE A 101 14.86 -8.12 22.36
N ALA A 102 13.69 -8.58 22.84
CA ALA A 102 13.58 -9.42 24.03
C ALA A 102 14.39 -10.72 23.87
N ARG A 103 14.30 -11.37 22.71
CA ARG A 103 15.08 -12.59 22.40
C ARG A 103 16.58 -12.32 22.38
N LEU A 104 17.02 -11.19 21.82
CA LEU A 104 18.43 -10.81 21.79
C LEU A 104 18.97 -10.50 23.19
N LYS A 105 18.21 -9.78 24.02
CA LYS A 105 18.55 -9.52 25.43
C LYS A 105 18.72 -10.82 26.23
N SER A 106 17.80 -11.77 26.05
CA SER A 106 17.90 -13.09 26.70
C SER A 106 19.17 -13.84 26.27
N LYS A 107 19.52 -13.82 24.98
CA LYS A 107 20.76 -14.43 24.49
C LYS A 107 22.02 -13.76 25.07
N LEU A 108 22.03 -12.43 25.14
CA LEU A 108 23.15 -11.68 25.70
C LEU A 108 23.39 -12.05 27.17
N ALA A 109 22.33 -12.06 27.99
CA ALA A 109 22.44 -12.43 29.40
C ALA A 109 22.97 -13.87 29.60
N LEU A 110 22.60 -14.81 28.73
CA LEU A 110 23.15 -16.18 28.77
C LEU A 110 24.64 -16.23 28.46
N LEU A 111 25.13 -15.40 27.53
CA LEU A 111 26.54 -15.32 27.17
C LEU A 111 27.37 -14.58 28.23
N GLU A 112 26.79 -13.61 28.93
CA GLU A 112 27.47 -12.89 30.01
C GLU A 112 27.56 -13.69 31.31
N ALA A 113 26.68 -14.69 31.50
CA ALA A 113 26.67 -15.58 32.65
C ALA A 113 27.58 -16.81 32.51
N SER A 114 28.16 -17.04 31.32
CA SER A 114 29.10 -18.13 31.01
C SER A 114 30.54 -17.66 31.06
#